data_AF-A0AAD8B2L9-F1
#
_entry.id   AF-A0AAD8B2L9-F1
#
_cell.length_a   1.000
_cell.length_b   1.000
_cell.length_c   1.000
_cell.angle_alpha   90.00
_cell.angle_beta   90.00
_cell.angle_gamma   90.00
#
_symmetry.space_group_name_H-M   'P 1'
#
loop_
_entity.id
_entity.type
_entity.pdbx_description
1 polymer ?
#
loop_
_entity_poly.entity_id
_entity_poly.type
_entity_poly.pdbx_seq_one_letter_code
_entity_poly.pdbx_strand_id
1 'polypeptide(L)'
;MSVIDFNFLEQIATLVWASTGDSQMAEQLAAVKLVNELWERFSGEKELEALRTETILKISKFVNEHPNMPKEELSKEVTKLINEFASKVEKM
;
A
#
# COMPACT_ATOMS: atom_id res chain seq x y z
N MET A 1 5.38 4.54 -3.65
CA MET A 1 5.45 5.68 -4.59
C MET A 1 5.15 5.10 -5.96
N SER A 2 3.92 5.25 -6.46
CA SER A 2 3.53 4.64 -7.74
C SER A 2 4.37 5.26 -8.85
N VAL A 3 5.03 4.41 -9.64
CA VAL A 3 6.03 4.81 -10.65
C VAL A 3 5.36 5.39 -11.91
N ILE A 4 4.01 5.38 -11.96
CA ILE A 4 3.23 5.78 -13.12
C ILE A 4 2.00 6.59 -12.63
N ASP A 5 1.90 7.85 -13.03
CA ASP A 5 0.73 8.68 -12.74
C ASP A 5 -0.41 8.35 -13.72
N PHE A 6 -1.41 7.60 -13.25
CA PHE A 6 -2.47 7.06 -14.12
C PHE A 6 -3.43 8.10 -14.68
N ASN A 7 -3.54 9.28 -14.05
CA ASN A 7 -4.26 10.41 -14.66
C ASN A 7 -3.57 10.83 -15.95
N PHE A 8 -2.24 10.72 -15.99
CA PHE A 8 -1.45 11.03 -17.16
C PHE A 8 -1.59 9.98 -18.26
N LEU A 9 -1.64 8.69 -17.90
CA LEU A 9 -1.89 7.61 -18.88
C LEU A 9 -3.30 7.67 -19.50
N GLU A 10 -4.34 7.98 -18.72
CA GLU A 10 -5.69 8.18 -19.24
C GLU A 10 -5.76 9.39 -20.19
N GLN A 11 -5.08 10.47 -19.84
CA GLN A 11 -4.96 11.64 -20.71
C GLN A 11 -4.24 11.28 -22.01
N ILE A 12 -3.12 10.54 -21.95
CA ILE A 12 -2.40 10.07 -23.14
C ILE A 12 -3.28 9.16 -24.00
N ALA A 13 -3.96 8.18 -23.41
CA ALA A 13 -4.84 7.27 -24.16
C ALA A 13 -5.99 8.01 -24.85
N THR A 14 -6.59 8.99 -24.16
CA THR A 14 -7.66 9.83 -24.72
C THR A 14 -7.14 10.72 -25.86
N LEU A 15 -5.95 11.30 -25.70
CA LEU A 15 -5.32 12.15 -26.72
C LEU A 15 -4.91 11.35 -27.95
N VAL A 16 -4.37 10.14 -27.75
CA VAL A 16 -4.03 9.21 -28.85
C VAL A 16 -5.31 8.85 -29.61
N TRP A 17 -6.34 8.36 -28.92
CA TRP A 17 -7.62 8.03 -29.54
C TRP A 17 -8.23 9.21 -30.30
N ALA A 18 -8.22 10.41 -29.71
CA ALA A 18 -8.74 11.62 -30.34
C ALA A 18 -7.90 12.09 -31.55
N SER A 19 -6.59 11.81 -31.57
CA SER A 19 -5.69 12.28 -32.64
C SER A 19 -5.56 11.32 -33.82
N THR A 20 -5.55 10.01 -33.57
CA THR A 20 -5.34 8.99 -34.60
C THR A 20 -6.61 8.23 -34.95
N GLY A 21 -7.67 8.31 -34.14
CA GLY A 21 -8.87 7.48 -34.27
C GLY A 21 -8.60 5.99 -34.01
N ASP A 22 -7.38 5.65 -33.57
CA ASP A 22 -6.92 4.27 -33.40
C ASP A 22 -7.30 3.77 -32.01
N SER A 23 -8.31 2.88 -31.98
CA SER A 23 -8.81 2.28 -30.75
C SER A 23 -7.87 1.23 -30.16
N GLN A 24 -6.97 0.63 -30.95
CA GLN A 24 -6.09 -0.43 -30.46
C GLN A 24 -5.08 0.10 -29.44
N MET A 25 -4.52 1.28 -29.70
CA MET A 25 -3.51 1.86 -28.82
C MET A 25 -4.12 2.34 -27.49
N ALA A 26 -5.35 2.84 -27.51
CA ALA A 26 -6.11 3.17 -26.30
C ALA A 26 -6.50 1.92 -25.50
N GLU A 27 -6.90 0.84 -26.18
CA GLU A 27 -7.24 -0.44 -25.56
C GLU A 27 -6.03 -1.08 -24.86
N GLN A 28 -4.84 -1.01 -25.48
CA GLN A 28 -3.60 -1.50 -24.87
C GLN A 28 -3.22 -0.72 -23.61
N LEU A 29 -3.36 0.60 -23.61
CA LEU A 29 -3.08 1.44 -22.44
C LEU A 29 -4.07 1.15 -21.30
N ALA A 30 -5.36 0.94 -21.62
CA ALA A 30 -6.36 0.52 -20.65
C ALA A 30 -6.07 -0.87 -20.06
N ALA A 31 -5.61 -1.82 -20.89
CA ALA A 31 -5.22 -3.16 -20.44
C ALA A 31 -4.02 -3.13 -19.48
N VAL A 32 -3.00 -2.30 -19.76
CA VAL A 32 -1.85 -2.12 -18.86
C VAL A 32 -2.30 -1.55 -17.51
N LYS A 33 -3.20 -0.57 -17.51
CA LYS A 33 -3.77 -0.01 -16.27
C LYS A 33 -4.51 -1.08 -15.46
N LEU A 34 -5.37 -1.87 -16.11
CA LEU A 34 -6.13 -2.94 -15.45
C LEU A 34 -5.22 -4.03 -14.86
N VAL A 35 -4.21 -4.47 -15.60
CA VAL A 35 -3.25 -5.48 -15.13
C VAL A 35 -2.47 -4.97 -13.92
N ASN A 36 -2.05 -3.70 -13.93
CA ASN A 36 -1.35 -3.12 -12.80
C ASN A 36 -2.26 -2.92 -11.58
N GLU A 37 -3.51 -2.46 -11.76
CA GLU A 37 -4.48 -2.36 -10.67
C GLU A 37 -4.83 -3.72 -10.07
N LEU A 38 -4.96 -4.76 -10.92
CA LEU A 38 -5.14 -6.13 -10.45
C LEU A 38 -3.89 -6.62 -9.72
N TRP A 39 -2.70 -6.34 -10.22
CA TRP A 39 -1.45 -6.67 -9.56
C TRP A 39 -1.31 -5.99 -8.20
N GLU A 40 -1.57 -4.69 -8.09
CA GLU A 40 -1.53 -3.95 -6.81
C GLU A 40 -2.62 -4.43 -5.83
N ARG A 41 -3.79 -4.86 -6.34
CA ARG A 41 -4.84 -5.46 -5.51
C ARG A 41 -4.49 -6.88 -5.05
N PHE A 42 -3.77 -7.65 -5.86
CA PHE A 42 -3.39 -9.03 -5.55
C PHE A 42 -2.04 -9.16 -4.84
N SER A 43 -1.14 -8.17 -4.94
CA SER A 43 0.20 -8.23 -4.35
C SER A 43 0.20 -8.12 -2.82
N GLY A 44 -0.95 -7.78 -2.21
CA GLY A 44 -1.08 -7.62 -0.77
C GLY A 44 -0.27 -6.44 -0.19
N GLU A 45 0.47 -5.68 -1.02
CA GLU A 45 1.35 -4.60 -0.55
C GLU A 45 0.58 -3.51 0.19
N LYS A 46 -0.62 -3.16 -0.28
CA LYS A 46 -1.47 -2.17 0.38
C LYS A 46 -1.93 -2.65 1.76
N GLU A 47 -2.21 -3.95 1.89
CA GLU A 47 -2.67 -4.56 3.12
C GLU A 47 -1.51 -4.71 4.12
N LEU A 48 -0.33 -5.09 3.63
CA LEU A 48 0.93 -5.11 4.38
C LEU A 48 1.29 -3.71 4.91
N GLU A 49 1.21 -2.69 4.06
CA GLU A 49 1.51 -1.31 4.45
C GLU A 49 0.49 -0.77 5.46
N ALA A 50 -0.79 -1.15 5.32
CA ALA A 50 -1.82 -0.83 6.31
C ALA A 50 -1.53 -1.50 7.66
N LEU A 51 -1.20 -2.79 7.69
CA LEU A 51 -0.81 -3.51 8.91
C LEU A 51 0.44 -2.91 9.57
N ARG A 52 1.42 -2.49 8.76
CA ARG A 52 2.63 -1.82 9.24
C ARG A 52 2.30 -0.49 9.90
N THR A 53 1.50 0.32 9.22
CA THR A 53 1.05 1.64 9.72
C THR A 53 0.23 1.49 11.01
N GLU A 54 -0.68 0.52 11.06
CA GLU A 54 -1.48 0.20 12.26
C GLU A 54 -0.57 -0.12 13.46
N THR A 55 0.45 -0.96 13.24
CA THR A 55 1.39 -1.39 14.28
C THR A 55 2.23 -0.24 14.80
N ILE A 56 2.75 0.61 13.92
CA ILE A 56 3.52 1.80 14.29
C ILE A 56 2.67 2.77 15.11
N LEU A 57 1.42 3.02 14.69
CA LEU A 57 0.49 3.88 15.43
C LEU A 57 0.17 3.32 16.81
N LYS A 58 -0.06 2.02 16.93
CA LYS A 58 -0.28 1.36 18.23
C LYS A 58 0.92 1.50 19.16
N ILE A 59 2.13 1.26 18.67
CA ILE A 59 3.36 1.43 19.45
C ILE A 59 3.52 2.89 19.88
N SER A 60 3.38 3.83 18.95
CA SER A 60 3.52 5.26 19.25
C SER A 60 2.50 5.73 20.29
N LYS A 61 1.25 5.29 20.16
CA LYS A 61 0.19 5.57 21.12
C LYS A 61 0.51 4.99 22.50
N PHE A 62 0.93 3.73 22.56
CA PHE A 62 1.29 3.06 23.82
C PHE A 62 2.44 3.78 24.53
N VAL A 63 3.50 4.15 23.79
CA VAL A 63 4.63 4.92 24.34
C VAL A 63 4.17 6.27 24.90
N ASN A 64 3.28 6.98 24.19
CA ASN A 64 2.74 8.27 24.62
C ASN A 64 1.83 8.15 25.86
N GLU A 65 1.06 7.07 25.98
CA GLU A 65 0.18 6.81 27.12
C GLU A 65 0.97 6.37 28.37
N HIS A 66 2.18 5.84 28.18
CA HIS A 66 3.03 5.30 29.24
C HIS A 66 4.44 5.94 29.30
N PRO A 67 4.56 7.27 29.47
CA PRO A 67 5.83 7.99 29.32
C PRO A 67 6.88 7.66 30.39
N ASN A 68 6.47 7.15 31.56
CA ASN A 68 7.37 6.81 32.68
C ASN A 68 7.55 5.29 32.86
N MET A 69 7.11 4.48 31.88
CA MET A 69 7.19 3.04 31.98
C MET A 69 8.66 2.56 31.93
N PRO A 70 9.04 1.57 32.75
CA PRO A 70 10.37 0.97 32.69
C PRO A 70 10.66 0.41 31.29
N LYS A 71 11.88 0.63 30.80
CA LYS A 71 12.29 0.24 29.45
C LYS A 71 12.05 -1.25 29.15
N GLU A 72 12.26 -2.12 30.13
CA GLU A 72 12.00 -3.57 29.98
C GLU A 72 10.52 -3.89 29.76
N GLU A 73 9.62 -3.20 30.46
CA GLU A 73 8.19 -3.40 30.34
C GLU A 73 7.67 -2.82 29.02
N LEU A 74 8.17 -1.64 28.63
CA LEU A 74 7.90 -1.05 27.32
C LEU A 74 8.38 -1.95 26.18
N SER A 75 9.59 -2.50 26.30
CA SER A 75 10.17 -3.41 25.30
C SER A 75 9.34 -4.69 25.15
N LYS A 76 8.80 -5.23 26.24
CA LYS A 76 7.92 -6.41 26.20
C LYS A 76 6.65 -6.13 25.40
N GLU A 77 5.98 -5.01 25.65
CA GLU A 77 4.73 -4.69 24.93
C GLU A 77 5.00 -4.37 23.46
N VAL A 78 6.07 -3.62 23.16
CA VAL A 78 6.47 -3.35 21.77
C VAL A 78 6.79 -4.65 21.03
N THR A 79 7.52 -5.58 21.66
CA THR A 79 7.83 -6.89 21.06
C THR A 79 6.56 -7.70 20.79
N LYS A 80 5.60 -7.67 21.71
CA LYS A 80 4.30 -8.32 21.52
C LYS A 80 3.56 -7.74 20.32
N LEU A 81 3.48 -6.42 20.18
CA LEU A 81 2.84 -5.76 19.04
C LEU A 81 3.52 -6.11 17.70
N ILE A 82 4.85 -6.22 17.69
CA ILE A 82 5.61 -6.66 16.50
C ILE A 82 5.33 -8.12 16.16
N ASN A 83 5.23 -9.02 17.15
CA ASN A 83 4.90 -10.42 16.93
C ASN A 83 3.46 -10.60 16.42
N GLU A 84 2.51 -9.80 16.91
CA GLU A 84 1.14 -9.76 16.39
C GLU A 84 1.12 -9.33 14.91
N PHE A 85 1.91 -8.31 14.55
CA PHE A 85 2.08 -7.91 13.16
C PHE A 85 2.65 -9.05 12.30
N ALA A 86 3.74 -9.68 12.74
CA ALA A 86 4.35 -10.79 12.01
C ALA A 86 3.35 -11.93 11.77
N SER A 87 2.56 -12.30 12.78
CA SER A 87 1.53 -13.34 12.65
C SER A 87 0.40 -12.95 11.69
N LYS A 88 0.03 -11.66 11.61
CA LYS A 88 -0.96 -11.18 10.64
C LYS A 88 -0.40 -11.24 9.21
N VAL A 89 0.87 -10.86 9.03
CA VAL A 89 1.55 -10.92 7.72
C VAL A 89 1.72 -12.35 7.22
N GLU A 90 2.04 -13.30 8.10
CA GLU A 90 2.12 -14.74 7.74
C GLU A 90 0.78 -15.35 7.31
N LYS A 91 -0.34 -14.71 7.65
CA LYS A 91 -1.70 -15.17 7.34
C LYS A 91 -2.34 -14.46 6.16
N MET A 92 -1.69 -13.43 5.61
CA MET A 92 -2.05 -12.83 4.32
C MET A 92 -1.61 -13.74 3.17
#